data_AF-A0A940I1K9-F1
#
_entry.id   AF-A0A940I1K9-F1
#
_cell.length_a   1.000
_cell.length_b   1.000
_cell.length_c   1.000
_cell.angle_alpha   90.00
_cell.angle_beta   90.00
_cell.angle_gamma   90.00
#
_symmetry.space_group_name_H-M   'P 1'
#
loop_
_entity.id
_entity.type
_entity.pdbx_description
1 polymer ?
#
loop_
_entity_poly.entity_id
_entity_poly.type
_entity_poly.pdbx_seq_one_letter_code
_entity_poly.pdbx_strand_id
1 'polypeptide(L)'
;MSLVVIVKLPFPAEDPLVQAKDEDAKKRGEDPFRTVRLPMMLLKLKQGAGRLIRTTEDRGVIAILDCRAKTRRYSSEVLMHFPLQM
;
A
#
# COMPACT_ATOMS: atom_id res chain seq x y z
N MET A 1 -10.70 -1.39 21.10
CA MET A 1 -9.54 -0.91 20.31
C MET A 1 -9.09 -2.04 19.41
N SER A 2 -8.87 -1.75 18.14
CA SER A 2 -8.46 -2.73 17.15
C SER A 2 -7.12 -2.28 16.57
N LEU A 3 -6.06 -3.08 16.70
CA LEU A 3 -4.70 -2.75 16.26
C LEU A 3 -4.32 -3.63 15.06
N VAL A 4 -3.92 -3.03 13.94
CA VAL A 4 -3.27 -3.74 12.83
C VAL A 4 -1.81 -3.35 12.82
N VAL A 5 -0.95 -4.35 13.00
CA VAL A 5 0.48 -4.19 12.82
C VAL A 5 0.84 -4.67 11.43
N ILE A 6 1.31 -3.75 10.59
CA ILE A 6 1.82 -4.03 9.26
C ILE A 6 3.34 -4.10 9.36
N VAL A 7 3.82 -5.32 9.59
CA VAL A 7 5.25 -5.60 9.73
C VAL A 7 6.01 -5.40 8.40
N LYS A 8 5.32 -5.59 7.27
CA LYS A 8 5.88 -5.45 5.92
C LYS A 8 4.81 -4.97 4.95
N LEU A 9 5.16 -4.03 4.07
CA LEU A 9 4.22 -3.54 3.06
C LEU A 9 3.82 -4.68 2.08
N PRO A 10 2.52 -4.90 1.82
CA PRO A 10 2.02 -6.03 1.05
C PRO A 10 2.10 -5.76 -0.46
N PHE A 11 3.30 -5.51 -0.98
CA PHE A 11 3.52 -5.39 -2.41
C PHE A 11 3.05 -6.67 -3.14
N PRO A 12 2.58 -6.54 -4.41
CA PRO A 12 2.22 -7.71 -5.20
C PRO A 12 3.40 -8.69 -5.31
N ALA A 13 3.09 -9.98 -5.34
CA ALA A 13 4.08 -11.00 -5.61
C ALA A 13 4.53 -10.88 -7.07
N GLU A 14 5.67 -11.48 -7.40
CA GLU A 14 6.11 -11.56 -8.79
C GLU A 14 5.34 -12.68 -9.48
N ASP A 15 4.20 -12.32 -10.07
CA ASP A 15 3.38 -13.21 -10.88
C ASP A 15 3.33 -12.73 -12.35
N PRO A 16 3.03 -13.62 -13.31
CA PRO A 16 3.05 -13.28 -14.74
C PRO A 16 2.11 -12.13 -15.11
N LEU A 17 1.00 -11.95 -14.40
CA LEU A 17 0.03 -10.90 -14.69
C LEU A 17 0.57 -9.53 -14.24
N VAL A 18 1.21 -9.48 -13.08
CA VAL A 18 1.88 -8.24 -12.60
C VAL A 18 3.03 -7.87 -13.52
N GLN A 19 3.81 -8.85 -13.99
CA GLN A 19 4.88 -8.62 -14.96
C GLN A 19 4.34 -8.07 -16.29
N ALA A 20 3.26 -8.65 -16.81
CA ALA A 20 2.64 -8.15 -18.04
C ALA A 20 2.14 -6.71 -17.89
N LYS A 21 1.56 -6.35 -16.74
CA LYS A 21 1.16 -4.98 -16.42
C LYS A 21 2.36 -4.04 -16.29
N ASP A 22 3.44 -4.51 -15.68
CA ASP A 22 4.67 -3.73 -15.55
C ASP A 22 5.27 -3.42 -16.93
N GLU A 23 5.31 -4.40 -17.84
CA GLU A 23 5.78 -4.22 -19.21
C GLU A 23 4.90 -3.28 -20.03
N ASP A 24 3.59 -3.40 -19.88
CA ASP A 24 2.61 -2.52 -20.54
C ASP A 24 2.77 -1.06 -20.06
N ALA A 25 2.97 -0.84 -18.76
CA ALA A 25 3.32 0.49 -18.22
C ALA A 25 4.63 1.02 -18.81
N LYS A 26 5.67 0.19 -18.93
CA LYS A 26 6.93 0.60 -19.58
C LYS A 26 6.73 0.97 -21.05
N LYS A 27 5.91 0.21 -21.80
CA LYS A 27 5.59 0.50 -23.21
C LYS A 27 4.89 1.86 -23.37
N ARG A 28 4.13 2.30 -22.36
CA ARG A 28 3.53 3.64 -22.31
C ARG A 28 4.48 4.74 -21.82
N GLY A 29 5.71 4.42 -21.46
CA GLY A 29 6.67 5.37 -20.89
C GLY A 29 6.38 5.76 -19.44
N GLU A 30 5.56 4.97 -18.74
CA GLU A 30 5.21 5.20 -17.33
C GLU A 30 6.19 4.47 -16.40
N ASP A 31 6.25 4.91 -15.13
CA ASP A 31 6.93 4.17 -14.06
C ASP A 31 6.03 3.04 -13.53
N PRO A 32 6.34 1.76 -13.80
CA PRO A 32 5.51 0.62 -13.36
C PRO A 32 5.35 0.53 -11.85
N PHE A 33 6.35 1.00 -11.11
CA PHE A 33 6.26 1.02 -9.66
C PHE A 33 5.10 1.91 -9.20
N ARG A 34 4.99 3.11 -9.78
CA ARG A 34 3.94 4.09 -9.45
C ARG A 34 2.58 3.75 -10.05
N THR A 35 2.53 3.22 -11.27
CA THR A 35 1.26 3.00 -11.99
C THR A 35 0.65 1.62 -11.74
N VAL A 36 1.45 0.63 -11.35
CA VAL A 36 0.98 -0.75 -11.14
C VAL A 36 1.18 -1.18 -9.69
N ARG A 37 2.44 -1.28 -9.24
CA ARG A 37 2.76 -1.96 -7.96
C ARG A 37 2.27 -1.20 -6.73
N LEU A 38 2.43 0.13 -6.73
CA LEU A 38 2.01 0.99 -5.62
C LEU A 38 0.48 1.02 -5.44
N PRO A 39 -0.34 1.23 -6.49
CA PRO A 39 -1.80 1.10 -6.41
C PRO A 39 -2.27 -0.27 -5.91
N MET A 40 -1.66 -1.36 -6.38
CA MET A 40 -2.00 -2.72 -5.92
C MET A 40 -1.66 -2.93 -4.44
N MET A 41 -0.54 -2.40 -3.97
CA MET A 41 -0.15 -2.44 -2.56
C MET A 41 -1.13 -1.62 -1.69
N LEU A 42 -1.48 -0.40 -2.11
CA LEU A 42 -2.47 0.44 -1.44
C LEU A 42 -3.84 -0.23 -1.35
N LEU A 43 -4.29 -0.89 -2.42
CA LEU A 43 -5.55 -1.62 -2.42
C LEU A 43 -5.55 -2.77 -1.41
N LYS A 44 -4.46 -3.55 -1.35
CA LYS A 44 -4.29 -4.61 -0.33
C LYS A 44 -4.24 -4.05 1.09
N LEU A 45 -3.59 -2.91 1.29
CA LEU A 45 -3.61 -2.20 2.56
C LEU A 45 -5.03 -1.77 2.94
N LYS A 46 -5.80 -1.19 2.01
CA LYS A 46 -7.20 -0.78 2.25
C LYS A 46 -8.08 -1.97 2.62
N GLN A 47 -7.90 -3.11 1.94
CA GLN A 47 -8.58 -4.37 2.26
C GLN A 47 -8.22 -4.87 3.66
N GLY A 48 -6.94 -4.82 4.04
CA GLY A 48 -6.48 -5.17 5.39
C GLY A 48 -7.05 -4.23 6.46
N ALA A 49 -7.09 -2.93 6.18
CA ALA A 49 -7.66 -1.91 7.06
C ALA A 49 -9.20 -2.03 7.20
N GLY A 50 -9.91 -2.39 6.13
CA GLY A 50 -11.36 -2.64 6.17
C GLY A 50 -11.76 -3.85 7.02
N ARG A 51 -10.81 -4.74 7.35
CA ARG A 51 -11.02 -5.78 8.38
C ARG A 51 -10.99 -5.22 9.80
N LEU A 52 -10.38 -4.05 9.99
CA LEU A 52 -10.19 -3.39 11.28
C LEU A 52 -11.28 -2.37 11.61
N ILE A 53 -11.70 -1.61 10.59
CA ILE A 53 -12.70 -0.54 10.70
C ILE A 53 -13.93 -1.03 9.94
N ARG A 54 -14.92 -1.55 10.67
CA ARG A 54 -16.19 -2.04 10.10
C ARG A 54 -17.28 -0.98 10.11
N THR A 55 -17.13 0.01 11.00
CA THR A 55 -18.04 1.15 11.15
C THR A 55 -17.24 2.46 11.16
N THR A 56 -17.87 3.59 10.82
CA THR A 56 -17.23 4.92 10.79
C THR A 56 -16.77 5.40 12.17
N GLU A 57 -17.27 4.77 13.24
CA GLU A 57 -16.94 5.09 14.63
C GLU A 57 -15.76 4.24 15.15
N ASP A 58 -15.37 3.17 14.44
CA ASP A 58 -14.27 2.31 14.83
C ASP A 58 -12.94 3.06 14.73
N ARG A 59 -12.26 3.16 15.87
CA ARG A 59 -10.90 3.68 15.95
C ARG A 59 -9.90 2.52 15.96
N GLY A 60 -8.98 2.54 15.00
CA GLY A 60 -7.90 1.58 14.92
C GLY A 60 -6.56 2.23 14.59
N VAL A 61 -5.48 1.60 15.02
CA VAL A 61 -4.11 2.06 14.75
C VAL A 61 -3.51 1.13 13.69
N ILE A 62 -2.91 1.71 12.65
CA ILE A 62 -2.10 0.97 11.66
C ILE A 62 -0.63 1.32 11.94
N ALA A 63 0.10 0.38 12.55
CA ALA A 63 1.53 0.53 12.77
C ALA A 63 2.31 -0.07 11.61
N ILE A 64 2.99 0.75 10.80
CA ILE A 64 3.86 0.29 9.71
C ILE A 64 5.29 0.20 10.24
N LEU A 65 5.81 -1.02 10.43
CA LEU A 65 7.15 -1.27 10.95
C LEU A 65 8.21 -1.49 9.84
N ASP A 66 7.85 -1.24 8.58
CA ASP A 66 8.76 -1.41 7.44
C ASP A 66 9.63 -0.15 7.28
N CYS A 67 10.93 -0.27 7.56
CA CYS A 67 11.91 0.83 7.47
C CYS A 67 11.94 1.50 6.08
N ARG A 68 11.49 0.80 5.03
CA ARG A 68 11.38 1.31 3.65
C ARG A 68 10.27 2.33 3.49
N ALA A 69 9.26 2.32 4.37
CA ALA A 69 8.20 3.32 4.39
C ALA A 69 8.72 4.71 4.77
N LYS A 70 9.80 4.79 5.56
CA LYS A 70 10.45 6.06 5.94
C LYS A 70 11.46 6.58 4.92
N THR A 71 12.03 5.68 4.10
CA THR A 71 13.17 5.98 3.22
C THR A 71 12.83 6.13 1.74
N ARG A 72 11.62 5.76 1.29
CA ARG A 72 11.23 5.86 -0.13
C ARG A 72 10.26 7.02 -0.40
N ARG A 73 10.42 7.63 -1.58
CA ARG A 73 9.64 8.76 -2.16
C ARG A 73 8.11 8.59 -2.20
N TYR A 74 7.56 7.44 -1.80
CA TYR A 74 6.12 7.17 -1.81
C TYR A 74 5.47 7.30 -0.42
N SER A 75 6.24 7.62 0.62
CA SER A 75 5.72 7.82 1.98
C SER A 75 4.55 8.80 2.00
N SER A 76 4.67 9.91 1.27
CA SER A 76 3.60 10.91 1.08
C SER A 76 2.33 10.33 0.45
N GLU A 77 2.45 9.44 -0.54
CA GLU A 77 1.29 8.81 -1.20
C GLU A 77 0.55 7.85 -0.27
N VAL A 78 1.28 7.17 0.63
CA VAL A 78 0.68 6.33 1.67
C VAL A 78 0.00 7.18 2.75
N LEU A 79 0.64 8.26 3.21
CA LEU A 79 0.07 9.24 4.15
C LEU A 79 -1.19 9.94 3.59
N MET A 80 -1.27 10.14 2.27
CA MET A 80 -2.42 10.80 1.64
C MET A 80 -3.65 9.87 1.58
N HIS A 81 -3.44 8.56 1.49
CA HIS A 81 -4.52 7.57 1.44
C HIS A 81 -4.90 6.98 2.80
N PHE A 82 -4.06 7.18 3.82
CA PHE A 82 -4.31 6.76 5.20
C PHE A 82 -3.85 7.87 6.14
N PRO A 83 -4.71 8.41 7.01
CA PRO A 83 -4.30 9.38 8.03
C PRO A 83 -3.41 8.67 9.06
N LEU A 84 -2.13 8.55 8.76
CA LEU A 84 -1.10 8.02 9.64
C LEU A 84 -0.58 9.18 10.48
N GLN A 85 -0.73 9.11 11.79
CA GLN A 85 0.09 9.91 12.71
C GLN A 85 1.45 9.20 12.81
N MET A 86 2.50 9.89 12.37
CA MET A 86 3.90 9.45 12.51
C MET A 86 4.44 9.74 13.91
#